data_AF-A0A6G7YXN4-F1
#
_entry.id   AF-A0A6G7YXN4-F1
#
_cell.length_a   1.000
_cell.length_b   1.000
_cell.length_c   1.000
_cell.angle_alpha   90.00
_cell.angle_beta   90.00
_cell.angle_gamma   90.00
#
_symmetry.space_group_name_H-M   'P 1'
#
loop_
_entity.id
_entity.type
_entity.pdbx_description
1 polymer ?
#
loop_
_entity_poly.entity_id
_entity_poly.type
_entity_poly.pdbx_seq_one_letter_code
_entity_poly.pdbx_strand_id
1 'polypeptide(L)'
;MPAAKGAKAFSEGHFCSFISKRPETAGGKDAASKGWTITSEVKSGELTSVGIFSRGEEGTSGTCMVQDGNIAVYKGQQLLGLVYGDTPEADSLSPIGGVIKTQIANRVRIGDFTPANYLSADIELSETGMKVVPLAASENYCGLDVPNLYGKEVPQARALLAKSGWKPSPPREEGDAPPSGHLSQEPEIADCSGTGYGFCSGGYAHKSGAFLSFTTAGDGPATIVSYGVNCPNPK
;
A
#
# COMPACT_ATOMS: atom_id res chain seq x y z
N MET A 1 20.71 -5.52 11.75
CA MET A 1 19.67 -6.48 11.32
C MET A 1 20.14 -7.93 11.48
N PRO A 2 19.28 -8.86 11.94
CA PRO A 2 19.55 -10.31 11.89
C PRO A 2 19.61 -10.85 10.45
N ALA A 3 20.28 -11.97 10.24
CA ALA A 3 20.28 -12.64 8.94
C ALA A 3 18.89 -13.19 8.59
N ALA A 4 18.53 -13.15 7.31
CA ALA A 4 17.28 -13.74 6.83
C ALA A 4 17.31 -15.27 7.01
N LYS A 5 16.27 -15.83 7.64
CA LYS A 5 16.15 -17.28 7.82
C LYS A 5 15.63 -17.91 6.54
N GLY A 6 16.33 -18.95 6.06
CA GLY A 6 15.88 -19.70 4.88
C GLY A 6 15.75 -18.85 3.61
N ALA A 7 16.56 -17.79 3.50
CA ALA A 7 16.55 -16.92 2.34
C ALA A 7 16.79 -17.74 1.07
N LYS A 8 15.81 -17.72 0.17
CA LYS A 8 15.98 -18.28 -1.18
C LYS A 8 16.39 -17.13 -2.07
N ALA A 9 17.64 -17.16 -2.53
CA ALA A 9 18.05 -16.26 -3.61
C ALA A 9 17.10 -16.53 -4.80
N PHE A 10 16.48 -15.47 -5.32
CA PHE A 10 15.75 -15.58 -6.56
C PHE A 10 16.72 -16.05 -7.63
N SER A 11 16.47 -17.22 -8.22
CA SER A 11 17.14 -17.59 -9.46
C SER A 11 16.86 -16.52 -10.52
N GLU A 12 17.76 -16.37 -11.48
CA GLU A 12 17.51 -15.50 -12.63
C GLU A 12 16.17 -15.89 -13.29
N GLY A 13 15.28 -14.90 -13.48
CA GLY A 13 13.93 -15.13 -14.01
C GLY A 13 12.87 -15.61 -13.00
N HIS A 14 13.17 -15.68 -11.70
CA HIS A 14 12.16 -16.04 -10.69
C HIS A 14 10.98 -15.05 -10.70
N PHE A 15 9.75 -15.56 -10.66
CA PHE A 15 8.52 -14.77 -10.77
C PHE A 15 8.52 -13.57 -9.82
N CYS A 16 8.70 -13.78 -8.53
CA CYS A 16 8.75 -12.72 -7.51
C CYS A 16 9.84 -11.65 -7.67
N SER A 17 10.73 -11.73 -8.66
CA SER A 17 11.73 -10.69 -8.88
C SER A 17 11.11 -9.32 -9.22
N PHE A 18 9.89 -9.26 -9.76
CA PHE A 18 9.24 -7.98 -10.10
C PHE A 18 8.90 -7.10 -8.88
N ILE A 19 8.70 -7.70 -7.70
CA ILE A 19 8.48 -6.96 -6.45
C ILE A 19 9.79 -6.58 -5.75
N SER A 20 10.90 -7.17 -6.16
CA SER A 20 12.23 -6.86 -5.62
C SER A 20 12.69 -5.49 -6.11
N LYS A 21 13.22 -4.68 -5.18
CA LYS A 21 13.83 -3.40 -5.46
C LYS A 21 15.32 -3.47 -5.19
N ARG A 22 16.08 -2.79 -6.04
CA ARG A 22 17.51 -2.57 -5.79
C ARG A 22 17.65 -1.66 -4.56
N PRO A 23 18.46 -2.02 -3.55
CA PRO A 23 18.65 -1.18 -2.38
C PRO A 23 19.41 0.11 -2.74
N GLU A 24 18.83 1.24 -2.42
CA GLU A 24 19.41 2.57 -2.64
C GLU A 24 19.96 3.15 -1.34
N THR A 25 19.27 2.94 -0.22
CA THR A 25 19.67 3.50 1.07
C THR A 25 20.73 2.65 1.79
N ALA A 26 21.37 3.25 2.78
CA ALA A 26 22.33 2.55 3.63
C ALA A 26 21.67 1.40 4.41
N GLY A 27 20.45 1.59 4.92
CA GLY A 27 19.67 0.56 5.61
C GLY A 27 19.24 -0.58 4.69
N GLY A 28 18.78 -0.26 3.47
CA GLY A 28 18.46 -1.28 2.48
C GLY A 28 19.68 -2.11 2.05
N LYS A 29 20.85 -1.48 1.95
CA LYS A 29 22.10 -2.19 1.66
C LYS A 29 22.53 -3.10 2.82
N ASP A 30 22.39 -2.67 4.08
CA ASP A 30 22.62 -3.54 5.25
C ASP A 30 21.68 -4.75 5.21
N ALA A 31 20.37 -4.52 5.05
CA ALA A 31 19.39 -5.59 4.96
C ALA A 31 19.70 -6.58 3.82
N ALA A 32 19.97 -6.08 2.62
CA ALA A 32 20.30 -6.91 1.46
C ALA A 32 21.56 -7.74 1.68
N SER A 33 22.61 -7.17 2.29
CA SER A 33 23.85 -7.90 2.63
C SER A 33 23.63 -9.06 3.61
N LYS A 34 22.48 -9.09 4.29
CA LYS A 34 22.07 -10.12 5.25
C LYS A 34 21.07 -11.12 4.65
N GLY A 35 20.87 -11.09 3.34
CA GLY A 35 20.03 -12.02 2.60
C GLY A 35 18.55 -11.64 2.54
N TRP A 36 18.18 -10.42 2.93
CA TRP A 36 16.81 -9.93 2.79
C TRP A 36 16.56 -9.38 1.39
N THR A 37 15.40 -9.70 0.82
CA THR A 37 14.91 -9.00 -0.37
C THR A 37 14.26 -7.70 0.05
N ILE A 38 14.51 -6.62 -0.68
CA ILE A 38 13.91 -5.30 -0.43
C ILE A 38 12.67 -5.12 -1.31
N THR A 39 11.55 -4.70 -0.73
CA THR A 39 10.32 -4.36 -1.47
C THR A 39 10.15 -2.85 -1.65
N SER A 40 10.63 -2.08 -0.68
CA SER A 40 10.33 -0.67 -0.55
C SER A 40 11.28 0.01 0.44
N GLU A 41 11.63 1.26 0.17
CA GLU A 41 12.41 2.11 1.04
C GLU A 41 11.72 3.47 1.15
N VAL A 42 11.37 3.89 2.36
CA VAL A 42 10.69 5.17 2.62
C VAL A 42 11.53 5.98 3.61
N LYS A 43 12.01 7.14 3.16
CA LYS A 43 12.74 8.11 4.00
C LYS A 43 11.77 9.03 4.74
N SER A 44 12.06 9.28 6.02
CA SER A 44 11.36 10.23 6.87
C SER A 44 12.37 10.94 7.77
N GLY A 45 12.73 12.16 7.42
CA GLY A 45 13.87 12.85 8.02
C GLY A 45 15.18 12.06 7.82
N GLU A 46 15.90 11.80 8.90
CA GLU A 46 17.14 11.00 8.90
C GLU A 46 16.90 9.48 8.90
N LEU A 47 15.64 9.07 9.08
CA LEU A 47 15.27 7.67 9.23
C LEU A 47 14.85 7.07 7.89
N THR A 48 15.11 5.78 7.73
CA THR A 48 14.65 5.00 6.58
C THR A 48 13.93 3.76 7.07
N SER A 49 12.66 3.63 6.69
CA SER A 49 11.90 2.40 6.83
C SER A 49 12.08 1.55 5.58
N VAL A 50 12.38 0.26 5.76
CA VAL A 50 12.70 -0.68 4.70
C VAL A 50 11.76 -1.88 4.82
N GLY A 51 10.92 -2.09 3.81
CA GLY A 51 10.11 -3.29 3.68
C GLY A 51 10.97 -4.43 3.14
N ILE A 52 10.90 -5.59 3.78
CA ILE A 52 11.76 -6.73 3.49
C ILE A 52 11.01 -8.06 3.60
N PHE A 53 11.51 -9.09 2.92
CA PHE A 53 11.08 -10.49 3.10
C PHE A 53 12.22 -11.48 2.79
N SER A 54 12.08 -12.73 3.22
CA SER A 54 13.13 -13.76 3.06
C SER A 54 12.84 -14.75 1.93
N ARG A 55 11.57 -15.04 1.67
CA ARG A 55 11.11 -16.00 0.65
C ARG A 55 9.92 -15.44 -0.12
N GLY A 56 9.85 -15.74 -1.41
CA GLY A 56 8.69 -15.44 -2.25
C GLY A 56 8.37 -16.64 -3.12
N GLU A 57 7.10 -16.98 -3.25
CA GLU A 57 6.60 -18.09 -4.07
C GLU A 57 5.57 -17.59 -5.08
N GLU A 58 5.42 -18.28 -6.20
CA GLU A 58 4.42 -17.94 -7.20
C GLU A 58 3.02 -18.35 -6.73
N GLY A 59 2.11 -17.39 -6.71
CA GLY A 59 0.69 -17.59 -6.44
C GLY A 59 -0.16 -17.50 -7.70
N THR A 60 -1.46 -17.69 -7.55
CA THR A 60 -2.41 -17.56 -8.65
C THR A 60 -2.46 -16.14 -9.21
N SER A 61 -2.89 -16.01 -10.47
CA SER A 61 -3.10 -14.72 -11.14
C SER A 61 -1.87 -13.80 -11.19
N GLY A 62 -0.66 -14.38 -11.25
CA GLY A 62 0.57 -13.61 -11.32
C GLY A 62 0.89 -12.89 -10.00
N THR A 63 0.67 -13.56 -8.87
CA THR A 63 0.92 -12.98 -7.55
C THR A 63 2.21 -13.51 -6.96
N CYS A 64 3.01 -12.63 -6.34
CA CYS A 64 4.10 -13.08 -5.50
C CYS A 64 3.61 -13.24 -4.06
N MET A 65 3.71 -14.46 -3.54
CA MET A 65 3.39 -14.82 -2.17
C MET A 65 4.63 -14.67 -1.29
N VAL A 66 4.72 -13.54 -0.56
CA VAL A 66 5.88 -13.25 0.30
C VAL A 66 5.77 -13.94 1.66
N GLN A 67 6.89 -14.44 2.17
CA GLN A 67 7.03 -15.11 3.46
C GLN A 67 8.14 -14.45 4.31
N ASP A 68 7.96 -14.52 5.63
CA ASP A 68 8.77 -13.85 6.65
C ASP A 68 8.96 -12.35 6.36
N GLY A 69 7.91 -11.68 5.91
CA GLY A 69 7.93 -10.25 5.65
C GLY A 69 8.02 -9.44 6.93
N ASN A 70 8.85 -8.40 6.91
CA ASN A 70 9.13 -7.52 8.04
C ASN A 70 9.31 -6.06 7.59
N ILE A 71 9.32 -5.13 8.54
CA ILE A 71 9.73 -3.74 8.30
C ILE A 71 10.86 -3.37 9.26
N ALA A 72 12.01 -3.02 8.69
CA ALA A 72 13.17 -2.57 9.44
C ALA A 72 13.29 -1.04 9.39
N VAL A 73 13.54 -0.40 10.52
CA VAL A 73 13.76 1.06 10.61
C VAL A 73 15.23 1.33 10.93
N TYR A 74 15.85 2.17 10.11
CA TYR A 74 17.27 2.50 10.17
C TYR A 74 17.52 3.99 10.36
N LYS A 75 18.64 4.30 11.00
CA LYS A 75 19.34 5.59 10.91
C LYS A 75 20.70 5.33 10.24
N GLY A 76 20.84 5.70 8.97
CA GLY A 76 21.99 5.26 8.16
C GLY A 76 22.02 3.73 8.03
N GLN A 77 23.06 3.08 8.57
CA GLN A 77 23.19 1.61 8.64
C GLN A 77 22.78 1.05 10.02
N GLN A 78 22.52 1.92 11.00
CA GLN A 78 22.15 1.48 12.34
C GLN A 78 20.67 1.05 12.34
N LEU A 79 20.41 -0.21 12.66
CA LEU A 79 19.06 -0.70 12.88
C LEU A 79 18.54 -0.14 14.22
N LEU A 80 17.44 0.61 14.17
CA LEU A 80 16.75 1.13 15.36
C LEU A 80 15.65 0.21 15.84
N GLY A 81 14.99 -0.50 14.92
CA GLY A 81 13.89 -1.38 15.26
C GLY A 81 13.47 -2.26 14.09
N LEU A 82 12.81 -3.36 14.43
CA LEU A 82 12.23 -4.31 13.49
C LEU A 82 10.78 -4.59 13.89
N VAL A 83 9.85 -4.37 12.97
CA VAL A 83 8.47 -4.82 13.08
C VAL A 83 8.38 -6.19 12.44
N TYR A 84 8.01 -7.17 13.25
CA TYR A 84 7.80 -8.53 12.78
C TYR A 84 6.37 -8.69 12.26
N GLY A 85 6.24 -9.35 11.11
CA GLY A 85 4.97 -9.97 10.77
C GLY A 85 4.75 -11.16 11.69
N ASP A 86 3.49 -11.52 11.94
CA ASP A 86 3.21 -12.81 12.55
C ASP A 86 3.87 -13.92 11.71
N THR A 87 4.32 -14.97 12.38
CA THR A 87 4.85 -16.14 11.67
C THR A 87 3.72 -16.67 10.80
N PRO A 88 3.85 -16.70 9.46
CA PRO A 88 2.80 -17.24 8.63
C PRO A 88 2.56 -18.69 9.04
N GLU A 89 1.29 -19.06 9.20
CA GLU A 89 0.89 -20.47 9.29
C GLU A 89 1.43 -21.22 8.05
N ALA A 90 1.52 -22.56 8.11
CA ALA A 90 1.87 -23.34 6.93
C ALA A 90 0.96 -22.94 5.77
N ASP A 91 1.56 -22.60 4.62
CA ASP A 91 0.87 -22.12 3.41
C ASP A 91 0.20 -20.74 3.52
N SER A 92 0.54 -19.92 4.53
CA SER A 92 0.05 -18.54 4.69
C SER A 92 1.03 -17.48 4.17
N LEU A 93 0.50 -16.29 3.85
CA LEU A 93 1.24 -15.13 3.39
C LEU A 93 1.75 -14.31 4.57
N SER A 94 2.83 -13.56 4.35
CA SER A 94 3.25 -12.56 5.34
C SER A 94 2.20 -11.46 5.41
N PRO A 95 1.75 -11.06 6.62
CA PRO A 95 0.81 -9.96 6.77
C PRO A 95 1.44 -8.59 6.50
N ILE A 96 2.77 -8.53 6.45
CA ILE A 96 3.55 -7.32 6.24
C ILE A 96 4.74 -7.62 5.33
N GLY A 97 5.38 -6.60 4.81
CA GLY A 97 6.58 -6.75 3.99
C GLY A 97 6.82 -5.56 3.07
N GLY A 98 5.83 -4.69 2.92
CA GLY A 98 5.92 -3.40 2.25
C GLY A 98 5.80 -2.22 3.22
N VAL A 99 6.42 -1.11 2.87
CA VAL A 99 6.25 0.17 3.54
C VAL A 99 5.89 1.26 2.54
N ILE A 100 4.90 2.08 2.89
CA ILE A 100 4.34 3.13 2.04
C ILE A 100 4.49 4.47 2.75
N LYS A 101 4.73 5.53 1.98
CA LYS A 101 4.79 6.90 2.51
C LYS A 101 3.39 7.39 2.85
N THR A 102 3.24 8.07 3.99
CA THR A 102 2.01 8.79 4.37
C THR A 102 2.17 10.30 4.17
N GLN A 103 1.08 11.05 4.24
CA GLN A 103 1.10 12.52 4.32
C GLN A 103 1.40 13.03 5.73
N ILE A 104 1.43 12.15 6.73
CA ILE A 104 1.71 12.51 8.11
C ILE A 104 3.23 12.49 8.32
N ALA A 105 3.77 13.60 8.82
CA ALA A 105 5.18 13.70 9.15
C ALA A 105 5.59 12.59 10.13
N ASN A 106 6.79 12.05 9.95
CA ASN A 106 7.33 10.97 10.79
C ASN A 106 6.45 9.70 10.84
N ARG A 107 5.63 9.44 9.81
CA ARG A 107 4.80 8.25 9.76
C ARG A 107 4.90 7.53 8.43
N VAL A 108 5.01 6.22 8.50
CA VAL A 108 4.97 5.32 7.34
C VAL A 108 3.87 4.28 7.55
N ARG A 109 3.36 3.71 6.47
CA ARG A 109 2.29 2.71 6.52
C ARG A 109 2.80 1.32 6.21
N ILE A 110 2.34 0.35 7.00
CA ILE A 110 2.62 -1.07 6.84
C ILE A 110 1.65 -1.65 5.82
N GLY A 111 2.17 -2.35 4.81
CA GLY A 111 1.39 -3.16 3.89
C GLY A 111 1.99 -4.56 3.70
N ASP A 112 1.19 -5.50 3.24
CA ASP A 112 1.63 -6.85 2.87
C ASP A 112 2.35 -6.92 1.51
N PHE A 113 2.27 -5.84 0.71
CA PHE A 113 2.85 -5.72 -0.63
C PHE A 113 2.34 -6.78 -1.64
N THR A 114 1.20 -7.42 -1.35
CA THR A 114 0.49 -8.28 -2.30
C THR A 114 -0.37 -7.42 -3.25
N PRO A 115 -0.95 -7.95 -4.35
CA PRO A 115 -1.74 -7.15 -5.29
C PRO A 115 -2.91 -6.38 -4.65
N ALA A 116 -3.46 -6.88 -3.53
CA ALA A 116 -4.48 -6.18 -2.76
C ALA A 116 -3.89 -5.22 -1.71
N ASN A 117 -2.58 -5.27 -1.47
CA ASN A 117 -1.82 -4.40 -0.57
C ASN A 117 -2.55 -4.10 0.74
N TYR A 118 -2.93 -5.15 1.47
CA TYR A 118 -3.69 -4.99 2.70
C TYR A 118 -2.86 -4.22 3.72
N LEU A 119 -3.43 -3.14 4.24
CA LEU A 119 -2.72 -2.22 5.14
C LEU A 119 -3.09 -2.54 6.59
N SER A 120 -2.08 -2.88 7.39
CA SER A 120 -2.29 -3.40 8.74
C SER A 120 -2.25 -2.30 9.80
N ALA A 121 -1.33 -1.36 9.67
CA ALA A 121 -1.03 -0.34 10.69
C ALA A 121 -0.14 0.77 10.12
N ASP A 122 0.07 1.83 10.90
CA ASP A 122 1.13 2.81 10.66
C ASP A 122 2.28 2.58 11.64
N ILE A 123 3.48 3.03 11.27
CA ILE A 123 4.64 3.16 12.15
C ILE A 123 4.87 4.65 12.37
N GLU A 124 4.75 5.09 13.61
CA GLU A 124 5.19 6.41 14.04
C GLU A 124 6.67 6.35 14.41
N LEU A 125 7.44 7.28 13.84
CA LEU A 125 8.89 7.35 13.94
C LEU A 125 9.29 8.50 14.88
N SER A 126 10.33 8.28 15.66
CA SER A 126 10.98 9.31 16.48
C SER A 126 12.50 9.17 16.37
N GLU A 127 13.25 10.17 16.85
CA GLU A 127 14.71 10.16 16.78
C GLU A 127 15.35 8.91 17.44
N THR A 128 14.68 8.37 18.46
CA THR A 128 15.20 7.28 19.29
C THR A 128 14.47 5.96 19.09
N GLY A 129 13.42 5.91 18.25
CA GLY A 129 12.67 4.66 18.09
C GLY A 129 11.45 4.76 17.18
N MET A 130 10.56 3.81 17.40
CA MET A 130 9.36 3.65 16.59
C MET A 130 8.23 3.03 17.41
N LYS A 131 6.99 3.29 16.99
CA LYS A 131 5.80 2.67 17.57
C LYS A 131 4.85 2.26 16.45
N VAL A 132 4.37 1.02 16.53
CA VAL A 132 3.26 0.58 15.68
C VAL A 132 1.97 1.16 16.26
N VAL A 133 1.21 1.87 15.44
CA VAL A 133 -0.04 2.55 15.79
C VAL A 133 -1.13 2.18 14.79
N PRO A 134 -2.42 2.30 15.16
CA PRO A 134 -3.50 2.11 14.20
C PRO A 134 -3.33 3.02 12.98
N LEU A 135 -3.89 2.60 11.84
CA LEU A 135 -3.97 3.45 10.66
C LEU A 135 -4.56 4.81 11.04
N ALA A 136 -3.95 5.89 10.54
CA ALA A 136 -4.50 7.22 10.73
C ALA A 136 -5.98 7.28 10.30
N ALA A 137 -6.80 8.01 11.08
CA ALA A 137 -8.22 8.17 10.78
C ALA A 137 -8.44 9.07 9.54
N SER A 138 -7.50 9.98 9.29
CA SER A 138 -7.47 10.85 8.13
C SER A 138 -6.04 11.31 7.82
N GLU A 139 -5.84 11.82 6.62
CA GLU A 139 -4.58 12.40 6.15
C GLU A 139 -4.86 13.71 5.40
N ASN A 140 -3.92 14.65 5.49
CA ASN A 140 -4.06 15.93 4.79
C ASN A 140 -3.44 15.87 3.39
N TYR A 141 -4.24 16.16 2.36
CA TYR A 141 -3.79 16.30 0.98
C TYR A 141 -4.16 17.69 0.48
N CYS A 142 -3.18 18.51 0.06
CA CYS A 142 -3.38 19.89 -0.40
C CYS A 142 -4.30 20.76 0.48
N GLY A 143 -4.23 20.59 1.80
CA GLY A 143 -5.08 21.31 2.75
C GLY A 143 -6.48 20.70 2.95
N LEU A 144 -6.78 19.57 2.30
CA LEU A 144 -8.01 18.81 2.49
C LEU A 144 -7.78 17.65 3.46
N ASP A 145 -8.64 17.54 4.46
CA ASP A 145 -8.70 16.36 5.32
C ASP A 145 -9.43 15.23 4.59
N VAL A 146 -8.70 14.15 4.30
CA VAL A 146 -9.22 12.98 3.58
C VAL A 146 -9.33 11.83 4.58
N PRO A 147 -10.54 11.33 4.84
CA PRO A 147 -10.72 10.21 5.75
C PRO A 147 -10.04 8.97 5.19
N ASN A 148 -9.55 8.11 6.08
CA ASN A 148 -9.04 6.82 5.68
C ASN A 148 -10.14 6.00 5.01
N LEU A 149 -9.90 5.56 3.77
CA LEU A 149 -10.85 4.79 2.98
C LEU A 149 -10.55 3.28 2.93
N TYR A 150 -9.39 2.83 3.43
CA TYR A 150 -8.98 1.44 3.33
C TYR A 150 -10.00 0.50 4.02
N GLY A 151 -10.32 -0.59 3.33
CA GLY A 151 -11.28 -1.61 3.79
C GLY A 151 -12.74 -1.16 3.79
N LYS A 152 -13.06 0.05 3.31
CA LYS A 152 -14.44 0.53 3.20
C LYS A 152 -15.05 0.11 1.88
N GLU A 153 -16.34 -0.21 1.93
CA GLU A 153 -17.14 -0.37 0.72
C GLU A 153 -17.35 0.98 0.03
N VAL A 154 -17.59 0.95 -1.28
CA VAL A 154 -17.76 2.15 -2.11
C VAL A 154 -18.87 3.09 -1.57
N PRO A 155 -20.08 2.61 -1.18
CA PRO A 155 -21.10 3.47 -0.58
C PRO A 155 -20.68 4.13 0.74
N GLN A 156 -19.90 3.42 1.56
CA GLN A 156 -19.40 3.95 2.83
C GLN A 156 -18.35 5.04 2.59
N ALA A 157 -17.45 4.83 1.64
CA ALA A 157 -16.47 5.82 1.22
C ALA A 157 -17.14 7.07 0.65
N ARG A 158 -18.15 6.91 -0.22
CA ARG A 158 -18.95 8.01 -0.74
C ARG A 158 -19.57 8.85 0.38
N ALA A 159 -20.19 8.20 1.36
CA ALA A 159 -20.84 8.89 2.48
C ALA A 159 -19.83 9.68 3.34
N LEU A 160 -18.61 9.19 3.52
CA LEU A 160 -17.55 9.90 4.23
C LEU A 160 -17.01 11.09 3.42
N LEU A 161 -16.71 10.87 2.15
CA LEU A 161 -16.13 11.87 1.25
C LEU A 161 -17.12 13.01 0.96
N ALA A 162 -18.42 12.71 0.86
CA ALA A 162 -19.46 13.72 0.64
C ALA A 162 -19.51 14.75 1.78
N LYS A 163 -19.18 14.36 3.02
CA LYS A 163 -19.12 15.30 4.17
C LYS A 163 -18.04 16.36 3.98
N SER A 164 -16.98 16.05 3.22
CA SER A 164 -15.88 16.94 2.90
C SER A 164 -15.96 17.53 1.49
N GLY A 165 -17.14 17.48 0.84
CA GLY A 165 -17.40 18.16 -0.42
C GLY A 165 -16.87 17.46 -1.68
N TRP A 166 -16.40 16.22 -1.57
CA TRP A 166 -16.04 15.38 -2.70
C TRP A 166 -17.29 14.87 -3.42
N LYS A 167 -17.23 14.73 -4.73
CA LYS A 167 -18.32 14.22 -5.57
C LYS A 167 -17.82 13.09 -6.47
N PRO A 168 -18.61 12.04 -6.71
CA PRO A 168 -18.29 11.00 -7.69
C PRO A 168 -17.90 11.62 -9.03
N SER A 169 -16.73 11.24 -9.53
CA SER A 169 -16.18 11.71 -10.79
C SER A 169 -15.23 10.62 -11.30
N PRO A 170 -15.75 9.58 -11.96
CA PRO A 170 -14.91 8.50 -12.45
C PRO A 170 -13.96 9.05 -13.52
N PRO A 171 -12.69 8.61 -13.55
CA PRO A 171 -11.79 8.93 -14.66
C PRO A 171 -12.22 8.11 -15.89
N ARG A 172 -13.19 8.60 -16.67
CA ARG A 172 -13.63 8.00 -17.93
C ARG A 172 -13.20 8.86 -19.11
N GLU A 173 -12.88 8.21 -20.21
CA GLU A 173 -12.73 8.88 -21.49
C GLU A 173 -14.10 9.17 -22.12
N GLU A 174 -14.13 10.16 -23.00
CA GLU A 174 -15.34 10.50 -23.74
C GLU A 174 -15.71 9.35 -24.69
N GLY A 175 -16.87 8.71 -24.45
CA GLY A 175 -17.34 7.55 -25.21
C GLY A 175 -17.34 6.23 -24.44
N ASP A 176 -16.76 6.19 -23.24
CA ASP A 176 -16.82 5.00 -22.38
C ASP A 176 -18.26 4.66 -22.00
N ALA A 177 -18.61 3.37 -22.12
CA ALA A 177 -19.90 2.89 -21.68
C ALA A 177 -20.01 3.02 -20.15
N PRO A 178 -21.15 3.47 -19.62
CA PRO A 178 -21.36 3.49 -18.17
C PRO A 178 -21.34 2.06 -17.59
N PRO A 179 -20.97 1.90 -16.31
CA PRO A 179 -21.02 0.63 -15.60
C PRO A 179 -22.41 0.00 -15.71
N SER A 180 -22.44 -1.32 -15.90
CA SER A 180 -23.67 -2.09 -16.06
C SER A 180 -23.92 -3.01 -14.86
N GLY A 181 -25.12 -3.59 -14.77
CA GLY A 181 -25.49 -4.46 -13.66
C GLY A 181 -25.51 -3.74 -12.31
N HIS A 182 -25.02 -4.38 -11.25
CA HIS A 182 -25.01 -3.82 -9.89
C HIS A 182 -24.13 -2.56 -9.78
N LEU A 183 -23.09 -2.44 -10.59
CA LEU A 183 -22.19 -1.28 -10.62
C LEU A 183 -22.86 0.00 -11.13
N SER A 184 -24.02 -0.10 -11.80
CA SER A 184 -24.79 1.09 -12.21
C SER A 184 -25.23 1.98 -11.03
N GLN A 185 -25.21 1.44 -9.80
CA GLN A 185 -25.50 2.17 -8.56
C GLN A 185 -24.28 2.89 -7.96
N GLU A 186 -23.10 2.69 -8.57
CA GLU A 186 -21.80 3.18 -8.10
C GLU A 186 -21.20 4.17 -9.12
N PRO A 187 -21.69 5.43 -9.19
CA PRO A 187 -21.31 6.40 -10.23
C PRO A 187 -19.82 6.77 -10.25
N GLU A 188 -19.09 6.57 -9.16
CA GLU A 188 -17.64 6.79 -9.04
C GLU A 188 -16.78 5.70 -9.67
N ILE A 189 -17.33 4.51 -9.95
CA ILE A 189 -16.59 3.40 -10.57
C ILE A 189 -16.43 3.70 -12.06
N ALA A 190 -15.19 3.67 -12.54
CA ALA A 190 -14.86 3.85 -13.96
C ALA A 190 -14.88 2.52 -14.71
N ASP A 191 -14.05 1.57 -14.26
CA ASP A 191 -13.82 0.30 -14.95
C ASP A 191 -13.48 -0.81 -13.94
N CYS A 192 -13.76 -2.07 -14.31
CA CYS A 192 -13.49 -3.25 -13.50
C CYS A 192 -12.83 -4.35 -14.33
N SER A 193 -11.83 -5.02 -13.74
CA SER A 193 -11.21 -6.20 -14.32
C SER A 193 -12.25 -7.32 -14.49
N GLY A 194 -12.31 -7.90 -15.70
CA GLY A 194 -13.23 -9.01 -16.00
C GLY A 194 -12.80 -10.36 -15.41
N THR A 195 -11.58 -10.49 -14.90
CA THR A 195 -11.03 -11.70 -14.25
C THR A 195 -10.08 -11.33 -13.10
N GLY A 196 -9.77 -12.30 -12.22
CA GLY A 196 -8.79 -12.13 -11.15
C GLY A 196 -9.39 -11.68 -9.83
N TYR A 197 -8.79 -10.67 -9.18
CA TYR A 197 -9.16 -10.19 -7.83
C TYR A 197 -10.41 -9.29 -7.78
N GLY A 198 -11.18 -9.19 -8.86
CA GLY A 198 -12.33 -8.28 -8.93
C GLY A 198 -11.94 -6.80 -8.75
N PHE A 199 -10.79 -6.38 -9.30
CA PHE A 199 -10.34 -5.01 -9.13
C PHE A 199 -11.23 -4.03 -9.89
N CYS A 200 -11.67 -2.96 -9.24
CA CYS A 200 -12.31 -1.84 -9.91
C CYS A 200 -11.58 -0.53 -9.63
N SER A 201 -11.52 0.34 -10.63
CA SER A 201 -11.00 1.70 -10.51
C SER A 201 -12.15 2.69 -10.36
N GLY A 202 -11.92 3.78 -9.65
CA GLY A 202 -12.89 4.85 -9.53
C GLY A 202 -12.29 6.16 -9.05
N GLY A 203 -13.12 7.19 -8.96
CA GLY A 203 -12.65 8.50 -8.55
C GLY A 203 -13.69 9.50 -8.06
N TYR A 204 -13.17 10.52 -7.36
CA TYR A 204 -13.92 11.63 -6.82
C TYR A 204 -13.22 12.96 -7.13
N ALA A 205 -13.99 13.98 -7.49
CA ALA A 205 -13.51 15.33 -7.68
C ALA A 205 -13.89 16.22 -6.49
N HIS A 206 -13.01 17.16 -6.16
CA HIS A 206 -13.27 18.21 -5.17
C HIS A 206 -13.27 19.59 -5.82
N LYS A 207 -14.05 20.53 -5.26
CA LYS A 207 -14.17 21.90 -5.79
C LYS A 207 -12.85 22.69 -5.84
N SER A 208 -11.85 22.28 -5.06
CA SER A 208 -10.51 22.88 -5.10
C SER A 208 -9.71 22.51 -6.35
N GLY A 209 -10.20 21.57 -7.17
CA GLY A 209 -9.47 20.98 -8.29
C GLY A 209 -8.65 19.74 -7.90
N ALA A 210 -8.74 19.27 -6.65
CA ALA A 210 -8.15 17.99 -6.25
C ALA A 210 -8.97 16.81 -6.77
N PHE A 211 -8.27 15.72 -7.09
CA PHE A 211 -8.86 14.50 -7.60
C PHE A 211 -8.39 13.30 -6.78
N LEU A 212 -9.32 12.51 -6.25
CA LEU A 212 -9.05 11.27 -5.52
C LEU A 212 -9.33 10.09 -6.44
N SER A 213 -8.31 9.29 -6.72
CA SER A 213 -8.45 8.00 -7.40
C SER A 213 -8.41 6.87 -6.38
N PHE A 214 -9.20 5.82 -6.58
CA PHE A 214 -9.17 4.62 -5.74
C PHE A 214 -9.24 3.33 -6.57
N THR A 215 -8.83 2.24 -5.93
CA THR A 215 -8.97 0.88 -6.41
C THR A 215 -9.67 0.05 -5.35
N THR A 216 -10.67 -0.75 -5.74
CA THR A 216 -11.30 -1.75 -4.89
C THR A 216 -10.87 -3.15 -5.28
N ALA A 217 -11.01 -4.13 -4.38
CA ALA A 217 -10.84 -5.55 -4.69
C ALA A 217 -11.97 -6.40 -4.07
N GLY A 218 -12.21 -7.55 -4.68
CA GLY A 218 -13.15 -8.58 -4.22
C GLY A 218 -14.37 -8.75 -5.14
N ASP A 219 -14.87 -10.00 -5.23
CA ASP A 219 -16.07 -10.36 -6.00
C ASP A 219 -17.39 -10.15 -5.23
N GLY A 220 -17.31 -9.70 -3.97
CA GLY A 220 -18.42 -9.32 -3.08
C GLY A 220 -18.66 -7.80 -3.05
N PRO A 221 -19.13 -7.19 -1.94
CA PRO A 221 -19.10 -5.72 -1.84
C PRO A 221 -17.63 -5.29 -1.82
N ALA A 222 -17.13 -4.89 -2.99
CA ALA A 222 -15.72 -4.58 -3.19
C ALA A 222 -15.29 -3.47 -2.24
N THR A 223 -14.14 -3.67 -1.58
CA THR A 223 -13.62 -2.72 -0.61
C THR A 223 -12.40 -2.00 -1.16
N ILE A 224 -12.22 -0.73 -0.76
CA ILE A 224 -11.09 0.08 -1.20
C ILE A 224 -9.79 -0.50 -0.63
N VAL A 225 -8.89 -0.87 -1.53
CA VAL A 225 -7.56 -1.42 -1.24
C VAL A 225 -6.44 -0.41 -1.49
N SER A 226 -6.70 0.59 -2.35
CA SER A 226 -5.75 1.66 -2.66
C SER A 226 -6.50 2.95 -2.93
N TYR A 227 -5.91 4.08 -2.54
CA TYR A 227 -6.34 5.40 -3.00
C TYR A 227 -5.18 6.39 -2.95
N GLY A 228 -5.32 7.46 -3.71
CA GLY A 228 -4.38 8.58 -3.74
C GLY A 228 -5.08 9.85 -4.17
N VAL A 229 -4.52 11.00 -3.79
CA VAL A 229 -5.05 12.32 -4.16
C VAL A 229 -4.05 13.07 -5.01
N ASN A 230 -4.46 13.38 -6.23
CA ASN A 230 -3.78 14.30 -7.11
C ASN A 230 -4.18 15.73 -6.73
N CYS A 231 -3.18 16.48 -6.27
CA CYS A 231 -3.34 17.87 -5.88
C CYS A 231 -3.24 18.77 -7.12
N PRO A 232 -4.07 19.81 -7.24
CA PRO A 232 -3.92 20.78 -8.32
C PRO A 232 -2.57 21.49 -8.18
N ASN A 233 -1.92 21.80 -9.30
CA ASN A 233 -0.70 22.61 -9.28
C ASN A 233 -1.01 23.96 -8.61
N PRO A 234 -0.15 24.45 -7.71
CA PRO A 234 -0.27 25.81 -7.21
C PRO A 234 -0.22 26.77 -8.41
N LYS A 235 -1.24 27.63 -8.52
CA LYS A 235 -1.24 28.74 -9.49
C LYS A 235 -0.25 29.81 -9.06
#